data_AF-A0AAD8MZB6-F1
#
_entry.id   AF-A0AAD8MZB6-F1
#
_cell.length_a   1.000
_cell.length_b   1.000
_cell.length_c   1.000
_cell.angle_alpha   90.00
_cell.angle_beta   90.00
_cell.angle_gamma   90.00
#
_symmetry.space_group_name_H-M   'P 1'
#
loop_
_entity.id
_entity.type
_entity.pdbx_description
1 polymer ?
#
loop_
_entity_poly.entity_id
_entity_poly.type
_entity_poly.pdbx_seq_one_letter_code
_entity_poly.pdbx_strand_id
1 'polypeptide(L)'
;MCIVLCQLKWSPENKAAALLSTFSTNSNGVVARDGSGEFAKIAEAVAAAPDHSTEKYYIKIKSGTYVEHIRIGMEKTNLVFVGDGMDVTIITNSRSNHTGYSIFESATVDVEGDGFVAKGITFMNSAGPNNGQAVAMKSSSNLSAFYRCRFQGYQDTLFVEKGLQFYRDSEIYGNTDFIFGNAAAVFQNCHIFVLNPTTNHACVITAQGRSFLDDLIDPMGWLQWNNVNPQHSSLYYGEYQNQGPGADTSDRVNWKGVKVLDFTEAKLFTVRNFIKGQNWIPLTNIPFLPDLKQSLL
;
A
#
# COMPACT_ATOMS: atom_id res chain seq x y z
N MET A 1 1.98 15.06 6.73
CA MET A 1 1.76 13.92 5.83
C MET A 1 3.06 13.71 5.06
N CYS A 2 3.78 12.61 5.31
CA CYS A 2 5.05 12.34 4.65
C CYS A 2 4.89 11.03 3.88
N ILE A 3 4.32 11.12 2.68
CA ILE A 3 4.21 10.00 1.74
C ILE A 3 5.39 10.11 0.78
N VAL A 4 6.06 9.00 0.52
CA VAL A 4 7.25 8.93 -0.32
C VAL A 4 7.06 7.77 -1.30
N LEU A 5 6.84 8.06 -2.58
CA LEU A 5 6.76 7.03 -3.62
C LEU A 5 8.10 6.92 -4.36
N CYS A 6 8.49 5.68 -4.62
CA CYS A 6 9.83 5.27 -5.00
C CYS A 6 9.89 4.76 -6.45
N GLN A 7 11.10 4.87 -7.02
CA GLN A 7 11.66 4.35 -8.27
C GLN A 7 10.85 3.25 -9.01
N LEU A 8 10.49 3.49 -10.28
CA LEU A 8 10.31 2.45 -11.31
C LEU A 8 11.46 2.47 -12.32
N LYS A 9 11.86 1.29 -12.79
CA LYS A 9 12.61 1.12 -14.05
C LYS A 9 11.69 0.39 -15.01
N TRP A 10 11.60 0.89 -16.23
CA TRP A 10 11.27 0.07 -17.38
C TRP A 10 12.43 -0.94 -17.58
N SER A 11 12.12 -2.24 -17.51
CA SER A 11 12.93 -3.25 -18.18
C SER A 11 12.21 -3.55 -19.48
N PRO A 12 12.84 -3.35 -20.65
CA PRO A 12 12.35 -4.02 -21.84
C PRO A 12 12.38 -5.53 -21.56
N GLU A 13 11.38 -6.18 -22.13
CA GLU A 13 11.08 -7.61 -22.18
C GLU A 13 12.21 -8.58 -21.78
N ASN A 14 11.83 -9.62 -21.02
CA ASN A 14 12.58 -10.86 -20.74
C ASN A 14 13.34 -11.02 -19.41
N LYS A 15 12.73 -10.69 -18.26
CA LYS A 15 12.97 -11.42 -16.99
C LYS A 15 11.73 -11.59 -16.07
N ALA A 16 10.51 -11.56 -16.62
CA ALA A 16 9.30 -11.97 -15.89
C ALA A 16 9.12 -13.50 -15.80
N ALA A 17 10.11 -14.26 -16.27
CA ALA A 17 10.25 -15.69 -15.99
C ALA A 17 11.32 -15.89 -14.90
N ALA A 18 11.06 -15.42 -13.69
CA ALA A 18 11.81 -15.83 -12.51
C ALA A 18 10.83 -15.98 -11.35
N LEU A 19 10.41 -17.23 -11.16
CA LEU A 19 9.67 -17.76 -10.03
C LEU A 19 8.24 -17.20 -9.88
N LEU A 20 7.32 -17.79 -10.64
CA LEU A 20 6.18 -18.41 -9.96
C LEU A 20 6.75 -19.49 -9.02
N SER A 21 7.44 -19.07 -7.94
CA SER A 21 7.53 -19.97 -6.80
C SER A 21 6.08 -20.02 -6.36
N THR A 22 5.42 -21.15 -6.59
CA THR A 22 4.43 -21.60 -5.63
C THR A 22 5.06 -21.29 -4.26
N PHE A 23 4.46 -20.36 -3.51
CA PHE A 23 4.89 -20.13 -2.14
C PHE A 23 4.53 -21.41 -1.37
N SER A 24 5.33 -22.45 -1.56
CA SER A 24 5.33 -23.68 -0.79
C SER A 24 6.14 -23.39 0.46
N THR A 25 5.63 -22.46 1.25
CA THR A 25 5.99 -22.36 2.65
C THR A 25 5.18 -23.41 3.38
N ASN A 26 5.80 -24.21 4.24
CA ASN A 26 5.07 -24.92 5.29
C ASN A 26 4.16 -23.89 5.96
N SER A 27 2.85 -24.01 5.76
CA SER A 27 1.86 -23.13 6.35
C SER A 27 1.52 -23.66 7.75
N ASN A 28 1.38 -22.76 8.72
CA ASN A 28 0.93 -23.10 10.05
C ASN A 28 -0.60 -23.27 10.12
N GLY A 29 -1.32 -22.63 9.19
CA GLY A 29 -2.76 -22.79 9.03
C GLY A 29 -3.19 -22.64 7.57
N VAL A 30 -4.20 -23.41 7.16
CA VAL A 30 -4.79 -23.32 5.80
C VAL A 30 -6.25 -22.92 5.87
N VAL A 31 -6.59 -21.80 5.21
CA VAL A 31 -7.97 -21.32 5.04
C VAL A 31 -8.48 -21.70 3.65
N ALA A 32 -9.63 -22.36 3.58
CA ALA A 32 -10.27 -22.71 2.32
C ALA A 32 -11.79 -22.79 2.44
N ARG A 33 -12.50 -22.08 1.55
CA ARG A 33 -13.97 -22.10 1.50
C ARG A 33 -14.57 -23.42 1.01
N ASP A 34 -13.80 -24.22 0.29
CA ASP A 34 -14.22 -25.52 -0.26
C ASP A 34 -14.12 -26.67 0.77
N GLY A 35 -13.69 -26.38 2.00
CA GLY A 35 -13.48 -27.37 3.07
C GLY A 35 -12.18 -28.15 2.95
N SER A 36 -11.30 -27.83 2.00
CA SER A 36 -9.98 -28.50 1.85
C SER A 36 -8.90 -27.96 2.79
N GLY A 37 -9.22 -26.95 3.61
CA GLY A 37 -8.34 -26.35 4.61
C GLY A 37 -8.83 -26.65 6.02
N GLU A 38 -8.00 -26.32 7.02
CA GLU A 38 -8.30 -26.47 8.44
C GLU A 38 -9.36 -25.46 8.91
N PHE A 39 -9.39 -24.27 8.28
CA PHE A 39 -10.29 -23.19 8.60
C PHE A 39 -11.17 -22.82 7.40
N ALA A 40 -12.44 -22.55 7.65
CA ALA A 40 -13.36 -22.03 6.63
C ALA A 40 -13.26 -20.50 6.49
N LYS A 41 -12.88 -19.82 7.58
CA LYS A 41 -12.76 -18.36 7.68
C LYS A 41 -11.35 -17.91 8.03
N ILE A 42 -10.97 -16.74 7.56
CA ILE A 42 -9.65 -16.17 7.85
C ILE A 42 -9.57 -15.73 9.31
N ALA A 43 -10.66 -15.17 9.86
CA ALA A 43 -10.70 -14.77 11.27
C ALA A 43 -10.46 -15.94 12.25
N GLU A 44 -10.88 -17.16 11.89
CA GLU A 44 -10.64 -18.37 12.70
C GLU A 44 -9.15 -18.74 12.70
N ALA A 45 -8.49 -18.69 11.55
CA ALA A 45 -7.05 -18.92 11.45
C ALA A 45 -6.22 -17.86 12.21
N VAL A 46 -6.65 -16.59 12.16
CA VAL A 46 -6.02 -15.51 12.95
C VAL A 46 -6.18 -15.77 14.45
N ALA A 47 -7.38 -16.18 14.90
CA ALA A 47 -7.63 -16.46 16.30
C ALA A 47 -6.78 -17.64 16.81
N ALA A 48 -6.58 -18.67 15.97
CA ALA A 48 -5.78 -19.86 16.29
C ALA A 48 -4.26 -19.62 16.32
N ALA A 49 -3.78 -18.54 15.68
CA ALA A 49 -2.36 -18.20 15.71
C ALA A 49 -1.91 -17.83 17.15
N PRO A 50 -0.66 -18.16 17.54
CA PRO A 50 -0.15 -17.81 18.87
C PRO A 50 -0.01 -16.31 19.05
N ASP A 51 -0.26 -15.84 20.26
CA ASP A 51 0.01 -14.45 20.64
C ASP A 51 1.51 -14.25 20.85
N HIS A 52 1.99 -13.05 20.53
CA HIS A 52 3.35 -12.58 20.73
C HIS A 52 4.43 -13.49 20.14
N SER A 53 4.13 -14.16 19.03
CA SER A 53 5.09 -15.00 18.33
C SER A 53 6.34 -14.20 17.93
N THR A 54 7.51 -14.73 18.28
CA THR A 54 8.81 -14.24 17.78
C THR A 54 9.11 -14.74 16.36
N GLU A 55 8.47 -15.84 15.96
CA GLU A 55 8.62 -16.47 14.65
C GLU A 55 7.50 -16.08 13.69
N LYS A 56 7.75 -16.16 12.38
CA LYS A 56 6.71 -15.98 11.37
C LYS A 56 5.67 -17.10 11.44
N TYR A 57 4.40 -16.73 11.51
CA TYR A 57 3.28 -17.66 11.49
C TYR A 57 2.49 -17.50 10.19
N TYR A 58 2.58 -18.51 9.32
CA TYR A 58 2.07 -18.49 7.96
C TYR A 58 0.65 -19.03 7.87
N ILE A 59 -0.28 -18.17 7.44
CA ILE A 59 -1.66 -18.53 7.10
C ILE A 59 -1.78 -18.54 5.58
N LYS A 60 -1.95 -19.74 5.01
CA LYS A 60 -2.23 -19.92 3.59
C LYS A 60 -3.72 -19.71 3.37
N ILE A 61 -4.08 -18.81 2.45
CA ILE A 61 -5.47 -18.48 2.12
C ILE A 61 -5.71 -18.88 0.68
N LYS A 62 -6.43 -19.98 0.46
CA LYS A 62 -6.70 -20.48 -0.89
C LYS A 62 -7.58 -19.51 -1.67
N SER A 63 -7.57 -19.64 -2.99
CA SER A 63 -8.46 -18.89 -3.89
C SER A 63 -9.92 -18.89 -3.42
N GLY A 64 -10.58 -17.75 -3.59
CA GLY A 64 -11.92 -17.49 -3.13
C GLY A 64 -12.13 -16.04 -2.71
N THR A 65 -13.40 -15.65 -2.62
CA THR A 65 -13.82 -14.37 -2.03
C THR A 65 -14.29 -14.60 -0.60
N TYR A 66 -13.62 -13.96 0.36
CA TYR A 66 -13.89 -14.04 1.79
C TYR A 66 -14.57 -12.75 2.23
N VAL A 67 -15.87 -12.82 2.53
CA VAL A 67 -16.65 -11.66 3.00
C VAL A 67 -16.53 -11.59 4.52
N GLU A 68 -15.53 -10.85 5.00
CA GLU A 68 -15.15 -10.80 6.41
C GLU A 68 -14.71 -9.37 6.80
N HIS A 69 -14.83 -9.05 8.09
CA HIS A 69 -14.15 -7.90 8.69
C HIS A 69 -13.12 -8.47 9.67
N ILE A 70 -11.84 -8.28 9.38
CA ILE A 70 -10.75 -8.93 10.10
C ILE A 70 -9.95 -7.89 10.87
N ARG A 71 -9.78 -8.12 12.17
CA ARG A 71 -8.87 -7.36 13.01
C ARG A 71 -7.75 -8.26 13.48
N ILE A 72 -6.51 -7.87 13.21
CA ILE A 72 -5.30 -8.50 13.71
C ILE A 72 -4.76 -7.62 14.83
N GLY A 73 -5.10 -7.95 16.07
CA GLY A 73 -4.73 -7.16 17.25
C GLY A 73 -3.22 -7.12 17.49
N MET A 74 -2.79 -6.22 18.35
CA MET A 74 -1.38 -6.01 18.71
C MET A 74 -0.69 -7.25 19.27
N GLU A 75 -1.47 -8.18 19.83
CA GLU A 75 -1.01 -9.48 20.32
C GLU A 75 -0.60 -10.43 19.20
N LYS A 76 -1.16 -10.31 17.99
CA LYS A 76 -0.88 -11.22 16.87
C LYS A 76 0.34 -10.76 16.06
N THR A 77 1.52 -10.82 16.66
CA THR A 77 2.78 -10.43 15.99
C THR A 77 3.24 -11.47 14.95
N ASN A 78 3.97 -11.01 13.94
CA ASN A 78 4.64 -11.84 12.94
C ASN A 78 3.73 -12.75 12.09
N LEU A 79 2.44 -12.42 11.98
CA LEU A 79 1.52 -13.09 11.06
C LEU A 79 1.91 -12.84 9.60
N VAL A 80 1.82 -13.90 8.78
CA VAL A 80 2.06 -13.86 7.35
C VAL A 80 0.86 -14.43 6.60
N PHE A 81 0.17 -13.58 5.85
CA PHE A 81 -0.89 -14.02 4.94
C PHE A 81 -0.31 -14.33 3.57
N VAL A 82 -0.62 -15.53 3.05
CA VAL A 82 -0.18 -15.98 1.72
C VAL A 82 -1.38 -16.43 0.91
N GLY A 83 -1.77 -15.64 -0.10
CA GLY A 83 -2.83 -16.01 -1.03
C GLY A 83 -2.36 -16.96 -2.13
N ASP A 84 -3.28 -17.43 -2.95
CA ASP A 84 -2.96 -18.13 -4.21
C ASP A 84 -2.62 -17.15 -5.34
N GLY A 85 -2.95 -15.87 -5.18
CA GLY A 85 -2.67 -14.80 -6.12
C GLY A 85 -3.66 -13.65 -5.91
N MET A 86 -3.22 -12.42 -6.15
CA MET A 86 -4.07 -11.24 -5.87
C MET A 86 -5.36 -11.26 -6.70
N ASP A 87 -5.37 -11.85 -7.89
CA ASP A 87 -6.57 -11.94 -8.73
C ASP A 87 -7.60 -12.98 -8.26
N VAL A 88 -7.21 -13.91 -7.38
CA VAL A 88 -8.03 -15.07 -7.02
C VAL A 88 -8.28 -15.22 -5.53
N THR A 89 -7.48 -14.61 -4.65
CA THR A 89 -7.69 -14.58 -3.20
C THR A 89 -8.09 -13.17 -2.77
N ILE A 90 -9.38 -12.98 -2.46
CA ILE A 90 -9.99 -11.66 -2.21
C ILE A 90 -10.62 -11.64 -0.82
N ILE A 91 -10.22 -10.69 0.02
CA ILE A 91 -10.87 -10.39 1.30
C ILE A 91 -11.70 -9.12 1.10
N THR A 92 -13.00 -9.16 1.43
CA THR A 92 -13.90 -8.04 1.16
C THR A 92 -14.92 -7.74 2.24
N ASN A 93 -15.26 -6.47 2.37
CA ASN A 93 -16.40 -5.96 3.12
C ASN A 93 -16.96 -4.71 2.42
N SER A 94 -18.03 -4.11 2.94
CA SER A 94 -18.66 -2.89 2.43
C SER A 94 -18.99 -1.88 3.54
N ARG A 95 -18.35 -1.96 4.71
CA ARG A 95 -18.48 -0.95 5.78
C ARG A 95 -17.94 0.39 5.31
N SER A 96 -18.65 1.46 5.66
CA SER A 96 -18.30 2.84 5.33
C SER A 96 -18.88 3.85 6.30
N ASN A 97 -18.43 5.09 6.22
CA ASN A 97 -19.00 6.22 6.95
C ASN A 97 -20.50 6.38 6.72
N HIS A 98 -20.94 6.30 5.47
CA HIS A 98 -22.36 6.42 5.12
C HIS A 98 -23.22 5.29 5.70
N THR A 99 -22.63 4.11 5.93
CA THR A 99 -23.31 2.98 6.60
C THR A 99 -23.20 3.01 8.13
N GLY A 100 -22.68 4.10 8.72
CA GLY A 100 -22.63 4.32 10.16
C GLY A 100 -21.34 3.84 10.86
N TYR A 101 -20.32 3.43 10.11
CA TYR A 101 -19.03 3.03 10.68
C TYR A 101 -18.04 4.19 10.64
N SER A 102 -17.28 4.40 11.71
CA SER A 102 -16.16 5.34 11.63
C SER A 102 -15.14 4.90 10.57
N ILE A 103 -14.26 5.81 10.15
CA ILE A 103 -13.16 5.47 9.22
C ILE A 103 -12.33 4.28 9.72
N PHE A 104 -12.09 4.22 11.03
CA PHE A 104 -11.33 3.14 11.67
C PHE A 104 -12.08 1.80 11.61
N GLU A 105 -13.40 1.81 11.79
CA GLU A 105 -14.23 0.60 11.76
C GLU A 105 -14.64 0.16 10.35
N SER A 106 -14.40 1.02 9.35
CA SER A 106 -14.70 0.74 7.95
C SER A 106 -13.70 -0.21 7.28
N ALA A 107 -12.53 -0.40 7.90
CA ALA A 107 -11.46 -1.23 7.37
C ALA A 107 -11.91 -2.67 7.14
N THR A 108 -11.80 -3.18 5.91
CA THR A 108 -12.05 -4.61 5.65
C THR A 108 -11.06 -5.48 6.40
N VAL A 109 -9.78 -5.09 6.41
CA VAL A 109 -8.75 -5.67 7.26
C VAL A 109 -8.02 -4.56 8.01
N ASP A 110 -7.96 -4.67 9.34
CA ASP A 110 -7.22 -3.79 10.24
C ASP A 110 -6.09 -4.57 10.92
N VAL A 111 -4.85 -4.11 10.74
CA VAL A 111 -3.66 -4.77 11.27
C VAL A 111 -2.92 -3.87 12.24
N GLU A 112 -2.80 -4.35 13.48
CA GLU A 112 -2.08 -3.71 14.57
C GLU A 112 -0.85 -4.51 15.02
N GLY A 113 -0.88 -5.83 14.93
CA GLY A 113 0.25 -6.70 15.29
C GLY A 113 1.49 -6.44 14.42
N ASP A 114 2.63 -6.19 15.06
CA ASP A 114 3.90 -5.86 14.39
C ASP A 114 4.46 -7.01 13.54
N GLY A 115 5.20 -6.65 12.49
CA GLY A 115 5.88 -7.60 11.60
C GLY A 115 4.93 -8.33 10.64
N PHE A 116 3.74 -7.80 10.41
CA PHE A 116 2.76 -8.40 9.51
C PHE A 116 3.25 -8.42 8.06
N VAL A 117 3.03 -9.53 7.38
CA VAL A 117 3.35 -9.66 5.95
C VAL A 117 2.14 -10.18 5.19
N ALA A 118 1.84 -9.62 4.02
CA ALA A 118 0.88 -10.18 3.10
C ALA A 118 1.48 -10.39 1.71
N LYS A 119 1.16 -11.53 1.08
CA LYS A 119 1.63 -11.89 -0.26
C LYS A 119 0.50 -12.41 -1.12
N GLY A 120 0.32 -11.87 -2.33
CA GLY A 120 -0.58 -12.45 -3.33
C GLY A 120 -2.07 -12.41 -2.95
N ILE A 121 -2.55 -11.30 -2.36
CA ILE A 121 -3.93 -11.17 -1.85
C ILE A 121 -4.52 -9.81 -2.26
N THR A 122 -5.83 -9.78 -2.54
CA THR A 122 -6.61 -8.55 -2.65
C THR A 122 -7.30 -8.21 -1.33
N PHE A 123 -7.13 -6.97 -0.87
CA PHE A 123 -7.94 -6.35 0.18
C PHE A 123 -8.90 -5.36 -0.49
N MET A 124 -10.21 -5.56 -0.33
CA MET A 124 -11.23 -4.79 -1.05
C MET A 124 -12.33 -4.26 -0.14
N ASN A 125 -12.58 -2.95 -0.20
CA ASN A 125 -13.83 -2.38 0.29
C ASN A 125 -14.78 -2.11 -0.89
N SER A 126 -15.93 -2.79 -0.90
CA SER A 126 -16.92 -2.76 -1.97
C SER A 126 -18.06 -1.76 -1.74
N ALA A 127 -17.95 -0.85 -0.75
CA ALA A 127 -18.97 0.14 -0.45
C ALA A 127 -19.32 1.03 -1.67
N GLY A 128 -18.36 1.34 -2.53
CA GLY A 128 -18.60 2.16 -3.73
C GLY A 128 -18.42 3.67 -3.50
N PRO A 129 -18.42 4.47 -4.60
CA PRO A 129 -18.00 5.87 -4.56
C PRO A 129 -18.98 6.79 -3.82
N ASN A 130 -20.24 6.40 -3.71
CA ASN A 130 -21.30 7.21 -3.11
C ASN A 130 -21.46 7.00 -1.59
N ASN A 131 -20.61 6.18 -0.98
CA ASN A 131 -20.77 5.73 0.40
C ASN A 131 -19.74 6.37 1.38
N GLY A 132 -19.11 7.46 0.96
CA GLY A 132 -18.11 8.17 1.76
C GLY A 132 -16.85 7.35 2.01
N GLN A 133 -16.17 7.63 3.11
CA GLN A 133 -14.93 6.95 3.51
C GLN A 133 -15.15 5.45 3.73
N ALA A 134 -14.34 4.62 3.08
CA ALA A 134 -14.48 3.17 3.13
C ALA A 134 -13.11 2.47 2.95
N VAL A 135 -12.50 2.07 4.06
CA VAL A 135 -11.12 1.55 4.06
C VAL A 135 -11.07 0.08 3.63
N ALA A 136 -10.21 -0.25 2.67
CA ALA A 136 -9.94 -1.63 2.25
C ALA A 136 -8.89 -2.29 3.14
N MET A 137 -7.82 -1.56 3.45
CA MET A 137 -6.77 -2.02 4.35
C MET A 137 -6.30 -0.89 5.25
N LYS A 138 -6.24 -1.16 6.55
CA LYS A 138 -5.59 -0.30 7.54
C LYS A 138 -4.39 -1.03 8.13
N SER A 139 -3.23 -0.37 8.08
CA SER A 139 -2.02 -0.89 8.73
C SER A 139 -1.47 0.13 9.71
N SER A 140 -1.40 -0.31 10.97
CA SER A 140 -0.70 0.36 12.07
C SER A 140 0.49 -0.47 12.59
N SER A 141 0.72 -1.61 11.94
CA SER A 141 1.80 -2.58 12.18
C SER A 141 3.14 -2.02 11.77
N ASN A 142 4.08 -1.98 12.71
CA ASN A 142 5.45 -1.62 12.44
C ASN A 142 6.20 -2.77 11.76
N LEU A 143 7.12 -2.44 10.86
CA LEU A 143 7.89 -3.42 10.07
C LEU A 143 6.98 -4.32 9.21
N SER A 144 5.88 -3.75 8.69
CA SER A 144 4.92 -4.49 7.86
C SER A 144 5.27 -4.42 6.37
N ALA A 145 5.00 -5.50 5.64
CA ALA A 145 5.32 -5.57 4.22
C ALA A 145 4.25 -6.27 3.38
N PHE A 146 4.02 -5.74 2.18
CA PHE A 146 2.99 -6.19 1.25
C PHE A 146 3.62 -6.46 -0.11
N TYR A 147 3.47 -7.67 -0.63
CA TYR A 147 4.10 -8.09 -1.88
C TYR A 147 3.09 -8.71 -2.83
N ARG A 148 2.96 -8.14 -4.04
CA ARG A 148 1.98 -8.60 -5.03
C ARG A 148 0.57 -8.63 -4.43
N CYS A 149 0.21 -7.56 -3.74
CA CYS A 149 -1.12 -7.36 -3.18
C CYS A 149 -1.90 -6.35 -4.03
N ARG A 150 -3.22 -6.41 -3.95
CA ARG A 150 -4.11 -5.38 -4.51
C ARG A 150 -4.93 -4.75 -3.39
N PHE A 151 -5.00 -3.42 -3.38
CA PHE A 151 -5.81 -2.63 -2.47
C PHE A 151 -6.86 -1.93 -3.31
N GLN A 152 -8.13 -2.26 -3.07
CA GLN A 152 -9.22 -1.83 -3.94
C GLN A 152 -10.35 -1.18 -3.15
N GLY A 153 -10.67 0.05 -3.49
CA GLY A 153 -11.77 0.81 -2.91
C GLY A 153 -12.02 2.07 -3.72
N TYR A 154 -12.64 3.05 -3.06
CA TYR A 154 -12.85 4.38 -3.61
C TYR A 154 -12.19 5.39 -2.66
N GLN A 155 -12.98 6.06 -1.83
CA GLN A 155 -12.48 7.03 -0.88
C GLN A 155 -11.80 6.31 0.30
N ASP A 156 -10.60 6.75 0.66
CA ASP A 156 -9.83 6.26 1.82
C ASP A 156 -9.43 4.77 1.72
N THR A 157 -9.07 4.29 0.52
CA THR A 157 -8.80 2.86 0.27
C THR A 157 -7.71 2.24 1.16
N LEU A 158 -6.52 2.85 1.24
CA LEU A 158 -5.36 2.32 1.96
C LEU A 158 -4.92 3.29 3.06
N PHE A 159 -5.18 2.91 4.31
CA PHE A 159 -4.80 3.67 5.49
C PHE A 159 -3.44 3.20 6.03
N VAL A 160 -2.38 3.89 5.63
CA VAL A 160 -1.01 3.72 6.15
C VAL A 160 -0.83 4.51 7.45
N GLU A 161 -1.48 4.05 8.53
CA GLU A 161 -1.66 4.82 9.76
C GLU A 161 -0.34 5.23 10.43
N LYS A 162 0.52 4.26 10.76
CA LYS A 162 1.80 4.48 11.46
C LYS A 162 2.80 3.34 11.24
N GLY A 163 4.04 3.54 11.68
CA GLY A 163 5.10 2.54 11.62
C GLY A 163 5.89 2.58 10.31
N LEU A 164 6.85 1.66 10.18
CA LEU A 164 7.64 1.46 8.96
C LEU A 164 6.94 0.44 8.07
N GLN A 165 6.58 0.83 6.86
CA GLN A 165 5.78 0.00 5.95
C GLN A 165 6.43 -0.09 4.55
N PHE A 166 6.35 -1.26 3.93
CA PHE A 166 6.91 -1.50 2.61
C PHE A 166 5.92 -2.19 1.67
N TYR A 167 5.68 -1.59 0.51
CA TYR A 167 4.78 -2.10 -0.52
C TYR A 167 5.58 -2.37 -1.79
N ARG A 168 5.50 -3.60 -2.31
CA ARG A 168 6.28 -4.06 -3.46
C ARG A 168 5.39 -4.76 -4.49
N ASP A 169 5.57 -4.45 -5.77
CA ASP A 169 4.89 -5.12 -6.89
C ASP A 169 3.36 -5.19 -6.71
N SER A 170 2.77 -4.16 -6.10
CA SER A 170 1.37 -4.14 -5.67
C SER A 170 0.54 -3.12 -6.45
N GLU A 171 -0.78 -3.27 -6.43
CA GLU A 171 -1.73 -2.39 -7.11
C GLU A 171 -2.62 -1.66 -6.09
N ILE A 172 -2.82 -0.36 -6.29
CA ILE A 172 -3.68 0.45 -5.43
C ILE A 172 -4.69 1.18 -6.30
N TYR A 173 -5.98 1.00 -6.02
CA TYR A 173 -7.10 1.62 -6.73
C TYR A 173 -7.91 2.49 -5.78
N GLY A 174 -8.25 3.72 -6.19
CA GLY A 174 -9.20 4.56 -5.46
C GLY A 174 -9.34 5.95 -6.06
N ASN A 175 -10.09 6.83 -5.40
CA ASN A 175 -10.34 8.19 -5.89
C ASN A 175 -9.83 9.28 -4.91
N THR A 176 -10.62 9.65 -3.91
CA THR A 176 -10.30 10.69 -2.94
C THR A 176 -9.48 10.09 -1.79
N ASP A 177 -8.34 10.70 -1.48
CA ASP A 177 -7.47 10.35 -0.34
C ASP A 177 -7.16 8.84 -0.20
N PHE A 178 -7.10 8.14 -1.32
CA PHE A 178 -7.11 6.67 -1.33
C PHE A 178 -5.80 6.02 -0.86
N ILE A 179 -4.73 6.79 -0.67
CA ILE A 179 -3.55 6.43 0.11
C ILE A 179 -3.33 7.55 1.12
N PHE A 180 -3.50 7.27 2.40
CA PHE A 180 -3.47 8.30 3.44
C PHE A 180 -2.94 7.77 4.77
N GLY A 181 -2.51 8.67 5.65
CA GLY A 181 -2.02 8.35 6.98
C GLY A 181 -0.68 9.01 7.31
N ASN A 182 0.02 8.47 8.32
CA ASN A 182 1.24 9.04 8.87
C ASN A 182 2.38 8.02 9.08
N ALA A 183 2.28 6.85 8.45
CA ALA A 183 3.39 5.89 8.41
C ALA A 183 4.57 6.43 7.60
N ALA A 184 5.77 5.92 7.90
CA ALA A 184 6.88 5.97 6.96
C ALA A 184 6.71 4.78 6.00
N ALA A 185 6.01 5.03 4.89
CA ALA A 185 5.69 4.02 3.89
C ALA A 185 6.50 4.21 2.61
N VAL A 186 7.04 3.13 2.05
CA VAL A 186 7.69 3.12 0.74
C VAL A 186 6.95 2.19 -0.20
N PHE A 187 6.49 2.74 -1.33
CA PHE A 187 5.88 1.99 -2.43
C PHE A 187 6.91 1.84 -3.55
N GLN A 188 7.31 0.61 -3.83
CA GLN A 188 8.34 0.29 -4.81
C GLN A 188 7.78 -0.64 -5.88
N ASN A 189 7.87 -0.24 -7.15
CA ASN A 189 7.31 -1.02 -8.25
C ASN A 189 5.81 -1.31 -8.11
N CYS A 190 5.05 -0.34 -7.59
CA CYS A 190 3.59 -0.44 -7.46
C CYS A 190 2.91 0.31 -8.61
N HIS A 191 1.70 -0.13 -8.97
CA HIS A 191 0.80 0.58 -9.88
C HIS A 191 -0.29 1.28 -9.06
N ILE A 192 -0.50 2.56 -9.34
CA ILE A 192 -1.48 3.39 -8.64
C ILE A 192 -2.50 3.84 -9.68
N PHE A 193 -3.74 3.40 -9.51
CA PHE A 193 -4.84 3.63 -10.44
C PHE A 193 -5.85 4.59 -9.82
N VAL A 194 -5.95 5.78 -10.40
CA VAL A 194 -6.96 6.76 -10.02
C VAL A 194 -8.29 6.38 -10.68
N LEU A 195 -9.30 6.11 -9.86
CA LEU A 195 -10.67 5.92 -10.30
C LEU A 195 -11.34 7.29 -10.45
N ASN A 196 -12.15 7.43 -11.49
CA ASN A 196 -12.75 8.70 -11.87
C ASN A 196 -13.51 9.31 -10.66
N PRO A 197 -13.09 10.46 -10.14
CA PRO A 197 -13.80 11.08 -9.04
C PRO A 197 -15.18 11.55 -9.53
N THR A 198 -16.21 11.36 -8.72
CA THR A 198 -17.45 12.12 -8.91
C THR A 198 -17.10 13.62 -8.94
N THR A 199 -17.81 14.39 -9.76
CA THR A 199 -17.47 15.73 -10.33
C THR A 199 -16.99 16.86 -9.40
N ASN A 200 -16.77 16.64 -8.10
CA ASN A 200 -16.39 17.66 -7.13
C ASN A 200 -15.11 17.39 -6.33
N HIS A 201 -14.43 16.24 -6.47
CA HIS A 201 -13.20 15.97 -5.71
C HIS A 201 -12.04 15.66 -6.65
N ALA A 202 -10.99 16.46 -6.62
CA ALA A 202 -9.80 16.15 -7.38
C ALA A 202 -8.96 15.07 -6.67
N CYS A 203 -8.33 14.18 -7.44
CA CYS A 203 -7.51 13.11 -6.92
C CYS A 203 -6.06 13.59 -6.80
N VAL A 204 -5.52 13.66 -5.58
CA VAL A 204 -4.13 14.06 -5.33
C VAL A 204 -3.30 12.82 -5.03
N ILE A 205 -2.40 12.44 -5.92
CA ILE A 205 -1.35 11.46 -5.62
C ILE A 205 -0.12 12.22 -5.15
N THR A 206 0.34 11.95 -3.92
CA THR A 206 1.50 12.64 -3.37
C THR A 206 2.79 11.81 -3.51
N ALA A 207 3.81 12.46 -4.09
CA ALA A 207 5.25 12.12 -4.11
C ALA A 207 5.70 10.97 -5.02
N GLN A 208 5.70 11.11 -6.35
CA GLN A 208 6.19 10.06 -7.26
C GLN A 208 7.64 10.23 -7.70
N GLY A 209 8.36 9.10 -7.77
CA GLY A 209 9.74 9.02 -8.27
C GLY A 209 9.87 7.95 -9.35
N ARG A 210 10.29 8.36 -10.55
CA ARG A 210 10.56 7.55 -11.76
C ARG A 210 9.43 6.60 -12.17
N SER A 211 8.25 7.12 -12.45
CA SER A 211 7.19 6.40 -13.15
C SER A 211 6.78 7.16 -14.41
N PHE A 212 6.02 6.50 -15.29
CA PHE A 212 5.23 7.16 -16.31
C PHE A 212 4.05 7.85 -15.62
N LEU A 213 4.02 9.18 -15.66
CA LEU A 213 2.86 9.98 -15.31
C LEU A 213 2.03 10.17 -16.58
N ASP A 214 0.84 9.60 -16.60
CA ASP A 214 -0.09 9.84 -17.69
C ASP A 214 -0.61 11.29 -17.63
N ASP A 215 -1.32 11.72 -18.67
CA ASP A 215 -1.89 13.06 -18.79
C ASP A 215 -3.02 13.38 -17.79
N LEU A 216 -3.41 12.40 -16.95
CA LEU A 216 -4.40 12.55 -15.89
C LEU A 216 -3.94 13.46 -14.74
N ILE A 217 -2.63 13.69 -14.58
CA ILE A 217 -2.10 14.57 -13.54
C ILE A 217 -2.26 16.02 -13.97
N ASP A 218 -3.01 16.80 -13.18
CA ASP A 218 -3.15 18.23 -13.37
C ASP A 218 -1.76 18.90 -13.40
N PRO A 219 -1.46 19.80 -14.37
CA PRO A 219 -0.17 20.49 -14.44
C PRO A 219 0.23 21.21 -13.13
N MET A 220 -0.74 21.68 -12.34
CA MET A 220 -0.51 22.26 -11.01
C MET A 220 0.08 21.25 -10.00
N GLY A 221 -0.19 19.96 -10.20
CA GLY A 221 0.30 18.80 -9.45
C GLY A 221 -0.31 18.61 -8.07
N TRP A 222 -0.42 19.69 -7.29
CA TRP A 222 -0.80 19.67 -5.88
C TRP A 222 -2.00 20.56 -5.62
N LEU A 223 -2.90 20.12 -4.74
CA LEU A 223 -4.13 20.85 -4.41
C LEU A 223 -4.15 21.33 -2.97
N GLN A 224 -4.67 22.53 -2.79
CA GLN A 224 -4.76 23.18 -1.50
C GLN A 224 -5.85 22.51 -0.67
N TRP A 225 -5.53 22.17 0.58
CA TRP A 225 -6.52 21.67 1.52
C TRP A 225 -7.26 22.82 2.23
N ASN A 226 -8.53 23.02 1.91
CA ASN A 226 -9.40 24.02 2.56
C ASN A 226 -8.75 25.42 2.62
N ASN A 227 -8.93 26.15 3.72
CA ASN A 227 -8.37 27.49 3.96
C ASN A 227 -6.92 27.48 4.47
N VAL A 228 -6.21 26.34 4.40
CA VAL A 228 -4.80 26.28 4.81
C VAL A 228 -3.98 26.97 3.74
N ASN A 229 -3.29 28.07 4.07
CA ASN A 229 -2.38 28.72 3.13
C ASN A 229 -1.10 27.86 2.99
N PRO A 230 -0.89 27.20 1.84
CA PRO A 230 0.24 26.30 1.65
C PRO A 230 1.58 27.04 1.62
N GLN A 231 1.59 28.35 1.39
CA GLN A 231 2.80 29.20 1.39
C GLN A 231 3.44 29.33 2.79
N HIS A 232 2.66 29.18 3.85
CA HIS A 232 3.11 29.22 5.26
C HIS A 232 3.17 27.83 5.91
N SER A 233 2.90 26.79 5.14
CA SER A 233 2.88 25.42 5.64
C SER A 233 4.30 24.85 5.77
N SER A 234 4.48 23.90 6.71
CA SER A 234 5.70 23.08 6.84
C SER A 234 5.68 21.85 5.93
N LEU A 235 4.80 21.83 4.91
CA LEU A 235 4.65 20.71 3.99
C LEU A 235 5.90 20.57 3.12
N TYR A 236 6.21 19.32 2.75
CA TYR A 236 7.31 18.97 1.86
C TYR A 236 6.80 18.01 0.80
N TYR A 237 6.85 18.45 -0.45
CA TYR A 237 6.39 17.75 -1.63
C TYR A 237 7.53 17.71 -2.63
N GLY A 238 8.02 16.52 -2.94
CA GLY A 238 9.21 16.32 -3.77
C GLY A 238 8.91 15.50 -5.02
N GLU A 239 9.38 15.96 -6.17
CA GLU A 239 9.40 15.21 -7.43
C GLU A 239 10.85 14.97 -7.86
N TYR A 240 11.17 13.73 -8.28
CA TYR A 240 12.54 13.38 -8.70
C TYR A 240 12.55 12.52 -9.96
N GLN A 241 13.03 13.10 -11.07
CA GLN A 241 13.24 12.41 -12.35
C GLN A 241 12.03 11.59 -12.83
N ASN A 242 10.83 12.16 -12.72
CA ASN A 242 9.61 11.59 -13.28
C ASN A 242 9.64 11.63 -14.81
N GLN A 243 8.91 10.73 -15.47
CA GLN A 243 8.82 10.65 -16.93
C GLN A 243 7.34 10.54 -17.34
N GLY A 244 7.04 10.76 -18.62
CA GLY A 244 5.67 10.72 -19.15
C GLY A 244 5.00 12.09 -19.22
N PRO A 245 3.84 12.20 -19.90
CA PRO A 245 3.14 13.46 -20.16
C PRO A 245 2.85 14.31 -18.90
N GLY A 246 2.49 13.70 -17.77
CA GLY A 246 2.17 14.42 -16.53
C GLY A 246 3.40 14.81 -15.68
N ALA A 247 4.61 14.49 -16.14
CA ALA A 247 5.85 14.72 -15.39
C ALA A 247 6.49 16.09 -15.59
N ASP A 248 5.98 16.92 -16.50
CA ASP A 248 6.46 18.29 -16.63
C ASP A 248 6.16 19.07 -15.34
N THR A 249 7.20 19.70 -14.80
CA THR A 249 7.13 20.47 -13.56
C THR A 249 7.04 21.98 -13.79
N SER A 250 7.06 22.46 -15.04
CA SER A 250 7.08 23.91 -15.35
C SER A 250 5.90 24.68 -14.76
N ASP A 251 4.73 24.03 -14.69
CA ASP A 251 3.46 24.64 -14.31
C ASP A 251 3.02 24.28 -12.88
N ARG A 252 3.88 23.61 -12.11
CA ARG A 252 3.60 23.23 -10.73
C ARG A 252 3.36 24.46 -9.85
N VAL A 253 2.51 24.29 -8.84
CA VAL A 253 2.26 25.35 -7.86
C VAL A 253 3.55 25.85 -7.18
N ASN A 254 3.68 27.17 -7.05
CA ASN A 254 4.86 27.82 -6.49
C ASN A 254 4.83 27.92 -4.95
N TRP A 255 4.50 26.81 -4.28
CA TRP A 255 4.49 26.75 -2.82
C TRP A 255 5.89 26.45 -2.29
N LYS A 256 6.27 27.06 -1.16
CA LYS A 256 7.58 26.87 -0.51
C LYS A 256 7.92 25.38 -0.27
N GLY A 257 6.90 24.55 -0.05
CA GLY A 257 7.04 23.12 0.20
C GLY A 257 7.22 22.25 -1.04
N VAL A 258 6.92 22.75 -2.24
CA VAL A 258 7.01 21.99 -3.51
C VAL A 258 8.41 22.14 -4.09
N LYS A 259 9.05 21.00 -4.39
CA LYS A 259 10.45 20.95 -4.83
C LYS A 259 10.67 19.90 -5.92
N VAL A 260 11.47 20.27 -6.91
CA VAL A 260 12.17 19.29 -7.76
C VAL A 260 13.45 18.90 -7.02
N LEU A 261 13.57 17.64 -6.65
CA LEU A 261 14.67 17.15 -5.82
C LEU A 261 15.94 16.92 -6.64
N ASP A 262 17.09 17.03 -5.98
CA ASP A 262 18.33 16.47 -6.51
C ASP A 262 18.56 15.02 -6.02
N PHE A 263 19.67 14.39 -6.47
CA PHE A 263 20.00 13.02 -6.06
C PHE A 263 20.26 12.89 -4.55
N THR A 264 20.85 13.91 -3.92
CA THR A 264 21.20 13.91 -2.50
C THR A 264 19.94 13.98 -1.63
N GLU A 265 19.01 14.86 -1.99
CA GLU A 265 17.70 14.97 -1.36
C GLU A 265 16.87 13.70 -1.58
N ALA A 266 16.78 13.21 -2.82
CA ALA A 266 16.03 12.00 -3.16
C ALA A 266 16.56 10.74 -2.44
N LYS A 267 17.87 10.68 -2.15
CA LYS A 267 18.48 9.55 -1.43
C LYS A 267 17.92 9.38 -0.02
N LEU A 268 17.49 10.46 0.65
CA LEU A 268 16.89 10.42 1.99
C LEU A 268 15.60 9.59 2.04
N PHE A 269 14.93 9.49 0.90
CA PHE A 269 13.62 8.88 0.70
C PHE A 269 13.68 7.42 0.20
N THR A 270 14.88 6.84 0.15
CA THR A 270 15.09 5.43 -0.24
C THR A 270 14.71 4.46 0.87
N VAL A 271 14.49 3.19 0.51
CA VAL A 271 14.23 2.09 1.45
C VAL A 271 15.28 2.05 2.57
N ARG A 272 16.56 2.21 2.25
CA ARG A 272 17.65 2.22 3.23
C ARG A 272 17.54 3.38 4.21
N ASN A 273 17.32 4.60 3.71
CA ASN A 273 17.45 5.79 4.55
C ASN A 273 16.16 6.13 5.30
N PHE A 274 15.02 6.00 4.63
CA PHE A 274 13.71 6.43 5.14
C PHE A 274 13.10 5.42 6.10
N ILE A 275 13.07 4.14 5.73
CA ILE A 275 12.43 3.07 6.51
C ILE A 275 13.43 2.06 7.08
N LYS A 276 14.73 2.33 6.99
CA LYS A 276 15.81 1.43 7.46
C LYS A 276 15.64 -0.01 6.96
N GLY A 277 15.14 -0.17 5.73
CA GLY A 277 14.58 -1.42 5.21
C GLY A 277 15.55 -2.60 5.19
N GLN A 278 16.85 -2.34 5.11
CA GLN A 278 17.87 -3.39 5.14
C GLN A 278 17.87 -4.19 6.45
N ASN A 279 17.40 -3.59 7.54
CA ASN A 279 17.42 -4.23 8.86
C ASN A 279 16.28 -5.24 9.04
N TRP A 280 15.23 -5.18 8.23
CA TRP A 280 13.99 -5.92 8.51
C TRP A 280 13.30 -6.52 7.28
N ILE A 281 13.38 -5.89 6.09
CA ILE A 281 12.76 -6.44 4.87
C ILE A 281 13.32 -7.82 4.50
N PRO A 282 14.63 -8.14 4.66
CA PRO A 282 15.13 -9.49 4.41
C PRO A 282 14.39 -10.59 5.17
N LEU A 283 13.91 -10.30 6.40
CA LEU A 283 13.16 -11.26 7.23
C LEU A 283 11.76 -11.58 6.68
N THR A 284 11.28 -10.79 5.71
CA THR A 284 9.97 -10.99 5.06
C THR A 284 10.07 -11.87 3.81
N ASN A 285 11.27 -12.16 3.31
CA ASN A 285 11.50 -12.80 2.00
C ASN A 285 10.78 -12.05 0.86
N ILE A 286 10.77 -10.72 0.89
CA ILE A 286 10.26 -9.85 -0.17
C ILE A 286 11.46 -9.18 -0.86
N PRO A 287 11.55 -9.19 -2.20
CA PRO A 287 12.61 -8.49 -2.91
C PRO A 287 12.49 -6.97 -2.73
N PHE A 288 13.62 -6.28 -2.58
CA PHE A 288 13.64 -4.82 -2.49
C PHE A 288 14.92 -4.24 -3.08
N LEU A 289 14.84 -3.00 -3.56
CA LEU A 289 16.00 -2.18 -3.89
C LEU A 289 16.24 -1.21 -2.71
N PRO A 290 17.42 -1.26 -2.07
CA PRO A 290 17.70 -0.42 -0.90
C PRO A 290 17.88 1.07 -1.26
N ASP A 291 18.38 1.37 -2.46
CA ASP A 291 18.84 2.71 -2.86
C ASP A 291 18.41 3.06 -4.31
N LEU A 292 18.53 4.34 -4.68
CA LEU A 292 18.36 4.81 -6.07
C LEU A 292 19.44 4.18 -6.96
N LYS A 293 19.09 3.80 -8.18
CA LYS A 293 20.10 3.41 -9.17
C LYS A 293 20.86 4.66 -9.63
N GLN A 294 22.15 4.72 -9.31
CA GLN A 294 23.08 5.70 -9.88
C GLN A 294 23.11 5.48 -11.40
N SER A 295 22.85 6.52 -12.19
CA SER A 295 23.09 6.44 -13.62
C SER A 295 24.59 6.30 -13.80
N LEU A 296 25.05 5.15 -14.31
CA LEU A 296 26.37 5.09 -14.90
C LEU A 296 26.34 6.04 -16.10
N LEU A 297 27.17 7.07 -16.03
CA LEU A 297 27.44 7.98 -17.15
C LEU A 297 28.02 7.19 -18.33
#